data_AF-A0A6G0YCZ1-F1
#
_entry.id   AF-A0A6G0YCZ1-F1
#
_cell.length_a   1.000
_cell.length_b   1.000
_cell.length_c   1.000
_cell.angle_alpha   90.00
_cell.angle_beta   90.00
_cell.angle_gamma   90.00
#
_symmetry.space_group_name_H-M   'P 1'
#
loop_
_entity.id
_entity.type
_entity.pdbx_description
1 polymer ?
#
loop_
_entity_poly.entity_id
_entity_poly.type
_entity_poly.pdbx_seq_one_letter_code
_entity_poly.pdbx_strand_id
1 'polypeptide(L)'
;MLELTTVTSIIKSQRIQWLGHIMRRRENEVVRVTLKWKPIGKRPRGRPRKRWIDVVEDLKILGIENWRETAQDRDRWRSVVMAAKTLRE
;
A
#
# COMPACT_ATOMS: atom_id res chain seq x y z
N MET A 1 12.49 20.72 16.49
CA MET A 1 11.44 20.03 17.28
C MET A 1 11.15 18.73 16.55
N LEU A 2 11.51 17.58 17.11
CA LEU A 2 11.34 16.29 16.44
C LEU A 2 9.84 15.94 16.43
N GLU A 3 9.22 16.04 15.26
CA GLU A 3 7.83 15.64 14.99
C GLU A 3 7.61 14.19 15.42
N LEU A 4 6.82 13.96 16.48
CA LEU A 4 6.48 12.62 16.95
C LEU A 4 5.55 11.95 15.94
N THR A 5 6.12 11.14 15.04
CA THR A 5 5.36 10.24 14.16
C THR A 5 4.76 9.09 14.97
N THR A 6 3.48 8.81 14.77
CA THR A 6 2.83 7.69 15.46
C THR A 6 3.31 6.35 14.89
N VAL A 7 3.26 5.29 15.69
CA VAL A 7 3.55 3.93 15.20
C VAL A 7 2.60 3.54 14.06
N THR A 8 1.34 4.00 14.12
CA THR A 8 0.34 3.75 13.06
C THR A 8 0.74 4.41 11.74
N SER A 9 1.22 5.65 11.74
CA SER A 9 1.68 6.36 10.53
C SER A 9 2.90 5.67 9.91
N ILE A 10 3.83 5.20 10.75
CA ILE A 10 5.00 4.43 10.32
C ILE A 10 4.57 3.14 9.60
N ILE A 11 3.67 2.36 10.19
CA ILE A 11 3.19 1.10 9.59
C ILE A 11 2.47 1.35 8.26
N LYS A 12 1.59 2.37 8.19
CA LYS A 12 0.89 2.74 6.95
C LYS A 12 1.86 3.17 5.85
N SER A 13 2.86 3.99 6.18
CA SER A 13 3.87 4.42 5.22
C SER A 13 4.68 3.25 4.63
N GLN A 14 5.05 2.27 5.46
CA GLN A 14 5.77 1.08 5.00
C GLN A 14 4.91 0.18 4.09
N ARG A 15 3.63 0.01 4.43
CA ARG A 15 2.67 -0.72 3.59
C ARG A 15 2.53 -0.08 2.20
N ILE A 16 2.41 1.24 2.14
CA ILE A 16 2.36 2.01 0.88
C ILE A 16 3.68 1.88 0.12
N GLN A 17 4.83 2.01 0.79
CA GLN A 17 6.14 1.86 0.15
C GLN A 17 6.29 0.49 -0.52
N TRP A 18 5.91 -0.58 0.18
CA TRP A 18 5.93 -1.94 -0.34
C TRP A 18 4.97 -2.15 -1.52
N LEU A 19 3.75 -1.59 -1.45
CA LEU A 19 2.78 -1.67 -2.54
C LEU A 19 3.35 -1.07 -3.84
N GLY A 20 3.95 0.12 -3.76
CA GLY A 20 4.57 0.75 -4.93
C GLY A 20 5.77 -0.03 -5.46
N HIS A 21 6.56 -0.66 -4.58
CA HIS A 21 7.64 -1.56 -5.00
C HIS A 21 7.09 -2.70 -5.87
N ILE A 22 6.06 -3.40 -5.41
CA ILE A 22 5.45 -4.50 -6.17
C ILE A 22 4.82 -4.02 -7.48
N MET A 23 4.13 -2.87 -7.46
CA MET A 23 3.47 -2.36 -8.67
C MET A 23 4.42 -1.95 -9.79
N ARG A 24 5.69 -1.67 -9.48
CA ARG A 24 6.74 -1.41 -10.47
C ARG A 24 7.43 -2.68 -10.99
N ARG A 25 7.19 -3.85 -10.38
CA ARG A 25 7.67 -5.14 -10.91
C ARG A 25 6.91 -5.51 -12.18
N ARG A 26 7.45 -6.41 -12.99
CA ARG A 26 6.79 -6.84 -14.24
C ARG A 26 5.45 -7.50 -13.93
N GLU A 27 4.49 -7.37 -14.84
CA GLU A 27 3.11 -7.86 -14.59
C GLU A 27 3.03 -9.38 -14.40
N ASN A 28 3.89 -10.12 -15.08
CA ASN A 28 3.97 -11.58 -15.00
C ASN A 28 4.79 -12.10 -13.80
N GLU A 29 5.40 -11.22 -12.99
CA GLU A 29 6.14 -11.67 -11.81
C GLU A 29 5.19 -12.18 -10.74
N VAL A 30 5.53 -13.34 -10.16
CA VAL A 30 4.71 -14.07 -9.17
C VAL A 30 4.22 -13.16 -8.05
N VAL A 31 5.06 -12.25 -7.55
CA VAL A 31 4.70 -11.30 -6.48
C VAL A 31 3.57 -10.35 -6.88
N ARG A 32 3.59 -9.82 -8.10
CA ARG A 32 2.58 -8.89 -8.61
C ARG A 32 1.29 -9.61 -8.99
N VAL A 33 1.41 -10.81 -9.58
CA VAL A 33 0.27 -11.69 -9.85
C VAL A 33 -0.43 -12.07 -8.54
N THR A 34 0.32 -12.53 -7.54
CA THR A 34 -0.21 -12.96 -6.23
C THR A 34 -0.90 -11.82 -5.49
N LEU A 35 -0.34 -10.61 -5.55
CA LEU A 35 -0.96 -9.43 -4.96
C LEU A 35 -2.35 -9.14 -5.57
N LYS A 36 -2.49 -9.26 -6.91
CA LYS A 36 -3.75 -9.02 -7.62
C LYS A 36 -4.73 -10.21 -7.52
N TRP A 37 -4.24 -11.40 -7.24
CA TRP A 37 -5.01 -12.63 -7.30
C TRP A 37 -6.17 -12.64 -6.29
N LYS A 38 -7.36 -13.03 -6.77
CA LYS A 38 -8.56 -13.20 -5.97
C LYS A 38 -8.95 -14.69 -6.04
N PRO A 39 -8.65 -15.48 -4.99
CA PRO A 39 -9.02 -16.89 -4.96
C PRO A 39 -10.54 -17.04 -5.06
N ILE A 40 -10.99 -17.92 -5.93
CA ILE A 40 -12.40 -18.29 -6.07
C ILE A 40 -12.76 -19.27 -4.94
N GLY A 41 -13.95 -19.12 -4.36
CA GLY A 41 -14.47 -20.02 -3.32
C GLY A 41 -14.56 -19.40 -1.91
N LYS A 42 -15.02 -20.22 -0.96
CA LYS A 42 -15.22 -19.79 0.44
C LYS A 42 -13.86 -19.64 1.13
N ARG A 43 -13.66 -18.52 1.84
CA ARG A 43 -12.46 -18.33 2.67
C ARG A 43 -12.46 -19.36 3.81
N PRO A 44 -11.36 -20.09 4.05
CA PRO A 44 -11.25 -21.00 5.17
C PRO A 44 -11.31 -20.26 6.51
N ARG A 45 -11.75 -20.96 7.56
CA ARG A 45 -11.74 -20.43 8.93
C ARG A 45 -10.30 -20.08 9.33
N GLY A 46 -10.13 -18.96 10.03
CA GLY A 46 -8.80 -18.48 10.46
C GLY A 46 -8.04 -17.63 9.44
N ARG A 47 -8.44 -17.59 8.16
CA ARG A 47 -7.79 -16.70 7.19
C ARG A 47 -8.09 -15.23 7.52
N PRO A 48 -7.08 -14.34 7.59
CA PRO A 48 -7.31 -12.91 7.76
C PRO A 48 -8.28 -12.35 6.72
N ARG A 49 -9.20 -11.48 7.16
CA ARG A 49 -10.19 -10.83 6.27
C ARG A 49 -9.51 -9.85 5.31
N LYS A 50 -8.51 -9.10 5.79
CA LYS A 50 -7.72 -8.16 5.00
C LYS A 50 -6.66 -8.89 4.18
N ARG A 51 -6.52 -8.49 2.93
CA ARG A 51 -5.48 -8.87 1.98
C ARG A 51 -4.45 -7.77 1.88
N TRP A 52 -3.27 -8.11 1.34
CA TRP A 52 -2.24 -7.12 1.04
C TRP A 52 -2.69 -6.04 0.06
N ILE A 53 -3.56 -6.34 -0.91
CA ILE A 53 -4.08 -5.33 -1.84
C ILE A 53 -5.01 -4.31 -1.14
N ASP A 54 -5.53 -4.64 0.05
CA ASP A 54 -6.39 -3.73 0.81
C ASP A 54 -5.58 -2.57 1.43
N VAL A 55 -4.26 -2.51 1.25
CA VAL A 55 -3.40 -1.31 1.47
C VAL A 55 -3.90 -0.09 0.71
N VAL A 56 -4.67 -0.26 -0.36
CA VAL A 56 -5.34 0.85 -1.06
C VAL A 56 -6.24 1.68 -0.12
N GLU A 57 -6.73 1.11 0.98
CA GLU A 57 -7.45 1.88 2.02
C GLU A 57 -6.58 3.00 2.62
N ASP A 58 -5.28 2.73 2.89
CA ASP A 58 -4.37 3.73 3.44
C ASP A 58 -4.16 4.89 2.45
N LEU A 59 -4.16 4.60 1.15
CA LEU A 59 -4.04 5.60 0.08
C LEU A 59 -5.31 6.44 -0.09
N LYS A 60 -6.49 5.85 0.12
CA LYS A 60 -7.77 6.58 0.11
C LYS A 60 -7.85 7.62 1.22
N ILE A 61 -7.29 7.31 2.40
CA ILE A 61 -7.20 8.27 3.52
C ILE A 61 -6.39 9.51 3.10
N LEU A 62 -5.40 9.33 2.23
CA LEU A 62 -4.56 10.41 1.68
C LEU A 62 -5.17 11.08 0.43
N GLY A 63 -6.37 10.70 0.01
CA GLY A 63 -7.01 11.25 -1.20
C GLY A 63 -6.34 10.82 -2.52
N ILE A 64 -5.52 9.76 -2.52
CA ILE A 64 -4.80 9.31 -3.72
C ILE A 64 -5.62 8.25 -4.46
N GLU A 65 -6.37 8.67 -5.48
CA GLU A 65 -7.22 7.79 -6.28
C GLU A 65 -6.47 7.10 -7.44
N ASN A 66 -5.63 7.85 -8.16
CA ASN A 66 -4.81 7.39 -9.30
C ASN A 66 -3.48 6.76 -8.85
N TRP A 67 -3.52 5.97 -7.78
CA TRP A 67 -2.31 5.45 -7.14
C TRP A 67 -1.53 4.46 -8.01
N ARG A 68 -2.16 3.81 -9.00
CA ARG A 68 -1.48 2.82 -9.86
C ARG A 68 -0.49 3.49 -10.81
N GLU A 69 -0.91 4.60 -11.38
CA GLU A 69 -0.13 5.49 -12.23
C GLU A 69 0.93 6.19 -11.38
N THR A 70 0.50 6.75 -10.24
CA THR A 70 1.40 7.41 -9.27
C THR A 70 2.50 6.48 -8.78
N ALA A 71 2.23 5.19 -8.60
CA ALA A 71 3.24 4.21 -8.18
C ALA A 71 4.36 3.99 -9.22
N GLN A 72 4.15 4.30 -10.49
CA GLN A 72 5.19 4.17 -11.51
C GLN A 72 6.22 5.30 -11.43
N ASP A 73 5.78 6.50 -11.03
CA ASP A 73 6.65 7.63 -10.75
C ASP A 73 7.25 7.48 -9.34
N ARG A 74 8.57 7.26 -9.29
CA ARG A 74 9.28 7.04 -8.01
C ARG A 74 9.24 8.26 -7.10
N ASP A 75 9.30 9.47 -7.65
CA ASP A 75 9.39 10.68 -6.85
C ASP A 75 8.02 11.09 -6.34
N ARG A 76 6.98 10.99 -7.17
CA ARG A 76 5.59 11.12 -6.69
C ARG A 76 5.26 10.07 -5.64
N TRP A 77 5.67 8.81 -5.84
CA TRP A 77 5.44 7.77 -4.84
C TRP A 77 6.15 8.03 -3.52
N ARG A 78 7.40 8.54 -3.56
CA ARG A 78 8.13 8.95 -2.35
C ARG A 78 7.36 10.01 -1.57
N SER A 79 6.82 11.02 -2.25
CA SER A 79 6.00 12.06 -1.61
C SER A 79 4.76 11.49 -0.92
N VAL A 80 4.08 10.53 -1.55
CA VAL A 80 2.92 9.83 -0.93
C VAL A 80 3.34 9.04 0.32
N VAL A 81 4.45 8.31 0.26
CA VAL A 81 4.99 7.57 1.42
C VAL A 81 5.34 8.52 2.57
N MET A 82 5.95 9.67 2.26
CA MET A 82 6.29 10.68 3.25
C MET A 82 5.05 11.31 3.87
N ALA A 83 4.05 11.67 3.06
CA ALA A 83 2.76 12.18 3.54
C ALA A 83 2.09 11.18 4.49
N ALA A 84 2.11 9.87 4.15
CA ALA A 84 1.60 8.82 5.01
C ALA A 84 2.33 8.72 6.35
N LYS A 85 3.65 8.94 6.36
CA LYS A 85 4.50 8.86 7.55
C LYS A 85 4.25 10.03 8.51
N THR A 86 3.89 11.20 7.99
CA THR A 86 3.62 12.41 8.76
C THR A 86 2.15 12.66 9.04
N LEU A 87 1.24 11.83 8.52
CA LEU A 87 -0.20 11.96 8.75
C LEU A 87 -0.52 11.77 10.24
N ARG A 88 -1.18 12.78 10.84
CA ARG A 88 -1.86 12.65 12.13
C ARG A 88 -3.33 12.30 11.87
N GLU A 89 -3.80 11.27 12.56
CA GLU A 89 -5.21 10.89 12.61
C GLU A 89 -6.00 11.79 13.56
#